data_AF-U4U4L1-F1
#
_entry.id   AF-U4U4L1-F1
#
_cell.length_a   1.000
_cell.length_b   1.000
_cell.length_c   1.000
_cell.angle_alpha   90.00
_cell.angle_beta   90.00
_cell.angle_gamma   90.00
#
_symmetry.space_group_name_H-M   'P 1'
#
loop_
_entity.id
_entity.type
_entity.pdbx_description
1 polymer ?
#
loop_
_entity_poly.entity_id
_entity_poly.type
_entity_poly.pdbx_seq_one_letter_code
_entity_poly.pdbx_strand_id
1 'polypeptide(L)'
;MFVYVAVLFIPIYSQQLGRNSDKADSYQVKGTILLIKGERLVYKSCPGPDCQKKVIDNSNGTYTCQSCNKSFNSFKFRILCNMNVCDWSSNQWMTVFNDEAEKILGLTALEVGQQAETDPDGLNDTLEKCMFKECILRCRVKTETYN
;
A
#
# COMPACT_ATOMS: atom_id res chain seq x y z
N MET A 1 -5.24 29.58 4.60
CA MET A 1 -3.92 29.16 4.10
C MET A 1 -3.36 28.14 5.08
N PHE A 2 -3.56 26.84 4.83
CA PHE A 2 -3.01 25.79 5.69
C PHE A 2 -1.56 25.56 5.26
N VAL A 3 -0.60 26.09 6.03
CA VAL A 3 0.82 25.79 5.86
C VAL A 3 1.01 24.38 6.41
N TYR A 4 0.93 23.37 5.55
CA TYR A 4 1.35 22.03 5.94
C TYR A 4 2.88 22.01 5.98
N VAL A 5 3.45 21.93 7.18
CA VAL A 5 4.89 21.72 7.35
C VAL A 5 5.17 20.26 7.04
N ALA A 6 5.79 19.99 5.89
CA ALA A 6 6.33 18.66 5.61
C ALA A 6 7.47 18.38 6.59
N VAL A 7 7.33 17.30 7.36
CA VAL A 7 8.31 16.85 8.35
C VAL A 7 9.26 15.87 7.69
N LEU A 8 10.52 15.87 8.13
CA LEU A 8 11.53 14.92 7.68
C LEU A 8 11.42 13.58 8.42
N PHE A 9 12.04 12.52 7.90
CA PHE A 9 12.04 11.21 8.54
C PHE A 9 12.73 11.19 9.90
N ILE A 10 13.89 11.84 10.07
CA ILE A 10 14.59 11.86 11.37
C ILE A 10 13.73 12.42 12.54
N PRO A 11 13.07 13.59 12.41
CA PRO A 11 12.15 14.11 13.43
C PRO A 11 11.02 13.16 13.83
N ILE A 12 10.54 12.30 12.92
CA ILE A 12 9.48 11.33 13.23
C ILE A 12 9.96 10.31 14.27
N TYR A 13 11.19 9.81 14.11
CA TYR A 13 11.80 8.91 15.08
C TYR A 13 12.14 9.60 16.39
N SER A 14 12.69 10.83 16.35
CA SER A 14 13.10 11.54 17.55
C SER A 14 11.91 12.00 18.40
N GLN A 15 10.78 12.33 17.77
CA GLN A 15 9.53 12.70 18.45
C GLN A 15 8.73 11.49 18.94
N GLN A 16 9.20 10.26 18.67
CA GLN A 16 8.57 9.02 19.13
C GLN A 16 7.11 8.87 18.66
N LEU A 17 6.78 9.40 17.47
CA LEU A 17 5.44 9.30 16.91
C LEU A 17 5.03 7.83 16.73
N GLY A 18 3.81 7.50 17.15
CA GLY A 18 3.23 6.15 17.10
C GLY A 18 3.67 5.22 18.23
N ARG A 19 4.46 5.66 19.23
CA ARG A 19 4.85 4.84 20.39
C ARG A 19 3.76 4.70 21.46
N ASN A 20 2.83 5.65 21.56
CA ASN A 20 1.68 5.52 22.46
C ASN A 20 0.69 4.51 21.87
N SER A 21 0.41 3.42 22.60
CA SER A 21 -0.36 2.27 22.12
C SER A 21 -1.79 2.60 21.67
N ASP A 22 -2.37 3.67 22.24
CA ASP A 22 -3.80 3.92 22.16
C ASP A 22 -4.20 4.84 21.00
N LYS A 23 -3.25 5.62 20.46
CA LYS A 23 -3.53 6.60 19.39
C LYS A 23 -2.44 6.55 18.33
N ALA A 24 -2.88 6.51 17.08
CA ALA A 24 -1.99 6.63 15.95
C ALA A 24 -1.72 8.10 15.66
N ASP A 25 -0.47 8.43 15.36
CA ASP A 25 -0.08 9.78 14.96
C ASP A 25 -0.16 9.91 13.44
N SER A 26 -0.40 11.13 12.97
CA SER A 26 -0.42 11.46 11.54
C SER A 26 0.59 12.56 11.24
N TYR A 27 1.32 12.42 10.15
CA TYR A 27 2.30 13.41 9.69
C TYR A 27 2.26 13.53 8.17
N GLN A 28 2.94 14.53 7.63
CA GLN A 28 3.16 14.67 6.19
C GLN A 28 4.65 14.72 5.90
N VAL A 29 5.09 14.03 4.86
CA VAL A 29 6.48 14.00 4.41
C VAL A 29 6.55 14.27 2.91
N LYS A 30 7.56 15.03 2.48
CA LYS A 30 7.95 15.08 1.07
C LYS A 30 9.16 14.15 0.92
N GLY A 31 9.06 13.17 0.04
CA GLY A 31 10.14 12.21 -0.19
C GLY A 31 10.14 11.64 -1.60
N THR A 32 11.20 10.92 -1.92
CA THR A 32 11.43 10.28 -3.20
C THR A 32 11.26 8.78 -3.05
N ILE A 33 10.49 8.16 -3.95
CA ILE A 33 10.32 6.70 -3.97
C ILE A 33 11.64 6.07 -4.39
N LEU A 34 12.28 5.28 -3.54
CA LEU A 34 13.52 4.56 -3.87
C LEU A 34 13.25 3.21 -4.50
N LEU A 35 12.26 2.48 -3.97
CA LEU A 35 11.98 1.11 -4.36
C LEU A 35 10.50 0.80 -4.09
N ILE A 36 9.87 0.08 -5.00
CA ILE A 36 8.55 -0.53 -4.79
C ILE A 36 8.73 -2.04 -4.89
N LYS A 37 8.23 -2.79 -3.92
CA LYS A 37 8.23 -4.25 -3.98
C LYS A 37 7.12 -4.73 -4.91
N GLY A 38 7.48 -5.44 -5.98
CA GLY A 38 6.53 -6.13 -6.85
C GLY A 38 5.94 -7.39 -6.23
N GLU A 39 6.65 -8.01 -5.29
CA GLU A 39 6.15 -9.18 -4.56
C GLU A 39 4.91 -8.84 -3.73
N ARG A 40 3.84 -9.63 -3.88
CA ARG A 40 2.58 -9.46 -3.13
C ARG A 40 1.95 -8.06 -3.28
N LEU A 41 2.24 -7.36 -4.38
CA LEU A 41 1.69 -6.05 -4.71
C LEU A 41 0.16 -6.06 -4.81
N VAL A 42 -0.41 -7.18 -5.23
CA VAL A 42 -1.85 -7.37 -5.39
C VAL A 42 -2.36 -8.58 -4.61
N TYR A 43 -3.61 -8.52 -4.17
CA TYR A 43 -4.31 -9.64 -3.59
C TYR A 43 -5.76 -9.71 -4.04
N LYS A 44 -6.32 -10.92 -4.10
CA LYS A 44 -7.75 -11.14 -4.34
C LYS A 44 -8.54 -10.79 -3.08
N SER A 45 -9.48 -9.84 -3.19
CA SER A 45 -10.33 -9.38 -2.09
C SER A 45 -11.81 -9.75 -2.30
N CYS A 46 -12.58 -9.64 -1.23
CA CYS A 46 -14.04 -9.81 -1.26
C CYS A 46 -14.67 -8.87 -2.30
N PRO A 47 -15.64 -9.32 -3.11
CA PRO A 47 -16.32 -8.47 -4.10
C PRO A 47 -17.37 -7.54 -3.48
N GLY A 48 -17.76 -7.77 -2.22
CA GLY A 48 -18.76 -6.96 -1.51
C GLY A 48 -18.38 -5.47 -1.42
N PRO A 49 -19.37 -4.56 -1.37
CA PRO A 49 -19.14 -3.12 -1.40
C PRO A 49 -18.30 -2.62 -0.21
N ASP A 50 -18.56 -3.17 0.99
CA ASP A 50 -17.96 -2.70 2.25
C ASP A 50 -16.90 -3.64 2.83
N CYS A 51 -16.44 -4.63 2.05
CA CYS A 51 -15.45 -5.61 2.52
C CYS A 51 -14.20 -5.60 1.66
N GLN A 52 -13.06 -5.33 2.29
CA GLN A 52 -11.74 -5.29 1.65
C GLN A 52 -10.85 -6.48 2.05
N LYS A 53 -11.41 -7.45 2.78
CA LYS A 53 -10.65 -8.59 3.29
C LYS A 53 -10.22 -9.51 2.15
N LYS A 54 -9.00 -10.04 2.26
CA LYS A 54 -8.48 -11.08 1.36
C LYS A 54 -9.40 -12.29 1.38
N VAL A 55 -9.69 -12.84 0.20
CA VAL A 55 -10.45 -14.08 0.05
C VAL A 55 -9.51 -15.28 -0.03
N ILE A 56 -10.05 -16.44 0.36
CA ILE A 56 -9.40 -17.73 0.17
C ILE A 56 -9.87 -18.28 -1.18
N ASP A 57 -8.92 -18.64 -2.03
CA ASP A 57 -9.20 -19.33 -3.29
C ASP A 57 -9.40 -20.82 -3.00
N ASN A 58 -10.58 -21.36 -3.30
CA ASN A 58 -10.90 -22.76 -3.04
C ASN A 58 -10.44 -23.67 -4.20
N SER A 59 -9.73 -23.14 -5.21
CA SER A 59 -9.23 -23.89 -6.38
C SER A 59 -10.30 -24.55 -7.25
N ASN A 60 -11.58 -24.19 -7.04
CA ASN A 60 -12.73 -24.68 -7.79
C ASN A 60 -13.50 -23.53 -8.49
N GLY A 61 -12.85 -22.36 -8.62
CA GLY A 61 -13.46 -21.14 -9.16
C GLY A 61 -14.29 -20.35 -8.14
N THR A 62 -14.36 -20.78 -6.88
CA THR A 62 -15.04 -20.05 -5.80
C THR A 62 -14.06 -19.44 -4.80
N TYR A 63 -14.46 -18.30 -4.23
CA TYR A 63 -13.67 -17.49 -3.33
C TYR A 63 -14.43 -17.29 -2.02
N THR A 64 -13.86 -17.76 -0.91
CA THR A 64 -14.48 -17.66 0.42
C THR A 64 -13.94 -16.44 1.17
N CYS A 65 -14.81 -15.54 1.59
CA CYS A 65 -14.48 -14.46 2.50
C CYS A 65 -14.76 -14.87 3.95
N GLN A 66 -13.72 -15.02 4.77
CA GLN A 66 -13.87 -15.37 6.20
C GLN A 66 -14.61 -14.29 7.00
N SER A 67 -14.43 -13.01 6.66
CA SER A 67 -15.06 -11.91 7.39
C SER A 67 -16.56 -11.78 7.13
N CYS A 68 -17.01 -12.12 5.92
CA CYS A 68 -18.43 -12.10 5.57
C CYS A 68 -19.09 -13.48 5.71
N ASN A 69 -18.28 -14.52 5.96
CA ASN A 69 -18.66 -15.93 5.95
C ASN A 69 -19.49 -16.33 4.71
N LYS A 70 -19.03 -15.89 3.53
CA LYS A 70 -19.73 -16.10 2.24
C LYS A 70 -18.75 -16.53 1.15
N SER A 71 -19.24 -17.36 0.24
CA SER A 71 -18.52 -17.78 -0.96
C SER A 71 -19.05 -17.05 -2.19
N PHE A 72 -18.14 -16.64 -3.06
CA PHE A 72 -18.43 -15.89 -4.29
C PHE A 72 -17.79 -16.58 -5.48
N ASN A 73 -18.36 -16.41 -6.67
CA ASN A 73 -17.78 -16.90 -7.93
C ASN A 73 -16.87 -15.84 -8.59
N SER A 74 -16.63 -14.72 -7.91
CA SER A 74 -15.82 -13.61 -8.38
C SER A 74 -15.04 -12.98 -7.22
N PHE A 75 -14.04 -12.19 -7.57
CA PHE A 75 -13.21 -11.44 -6.64
C PHE A 75 -12.92 -10.06 -7.22
N LYS A 76 -12.35 -9.18 -6.41
CA LYS A 76 -11.77 -7.90 -6.86
C LYS A 76 -10.28 -7.89 -6.56
N PHE A 77 -9.46 -7.41 -7.50
CA PHE A 77 -8.07 -7.13 -7.19
C PHE A 77 -7.99 -5.88 -6.32
N ARG A 78 -7.07 -5.90 -5.36
CA ARG A 78 -6.69 -4.73 -4.58
C ARG A 78 -5.18 -4.65 -4.45
N ILE A 79 -4.68 -3.42 -4.48
CA ILE A 79 -3.24 -3.15 -4.36
C ILE A 79 -2.88 -2.98 -2.87
N LEU A 80 -1.77 -3.60 -2.50
CA LEU A 80 -1.05 -3.40 -1.24
C LEU A 80 0.40 -3.09 -1.59
N CYS A 81 0.68 -1.82 -1.87
CA CYS A 81 1.99 -1.39 -2.32
C CYS A 81 2.92 -1.17 -1.12
N ASN A 82 4.03 -1.90 -1.09
CA ASN A 82 5.08 -1.70 -0.11
C ASN A 82 6.24 -0.97 -0.77
N MET A 83 6.45 0.29 -0.38
CA MET A 83 7.45 1.14 -1.00
C MET A 83 8.41 1.73 0.03
N ASN A 84 9.68 1.85 -0.35
CA ASN A 84 10.69 2.55 0.40
C ASN A 84 10.77 3.98 -0.12
N VAL A 85 10.59 4.95 0.78
CA VAL A 85 10.65 6.38 0.46
C VAL A 85 11.75 7.02 1.26
N CYS A 86 12.57 7.86 0.64
CA CYS A 86 13.61 8.62 1.32
C CYS A 86 13.40 10.12 1.23
N ASP A 87 13.95 10.82 2.20
CA ASP A 87 14.29 12.24 2.09
C ASP A 87 15.80 12.40 2.30
N TRP A 88 16.29 13.64 2.42
CA TRP A 88 17.72 13.87 2.66
C TRP A 88 18.22 13.29 3.99
N SER A 89 17.31 13.01 4.92
CA SER A 89 17.61 12.64 6.31
C SER A 89 17.67 11.12 6.50
N SER A 90 16.71 10.37 5.95
CA SER A 90 16.61 8.92 6.08
C SER A 90 15.66 8.33 5.03
N ASN A 91 15.43 7.02 5.10
CA ASN A 91 14.37 6.33 4.38
C ASN A 91 13.45 5.55 5.31
N GLN A 92 12.23 5.28 4.85
CA GLN A 92 11.23 4.51 5.57
C GLN A 92 10.44 3.63 4.62
N TRP A 93 10.20 2.38 5.04
CA TRP A 93 9.23 1.50 4.40
C TRP A 93 7.82 1.90 4.78
N MET A 94 6.98 2.05 3.77
CA MET A 94 5.58 2.44 3.92
C MET A 94 4.68 1.49 3.15
N THR A 95 3.48 1.30 3.67
CA THR A 95 2.42 0.54 3.01
C THR A 95 1.35 1.50 2.50
N VAL A 96 1.12 1.48 1.18
CA VAL A 96 0.10 2.27 0.50
C VAL A 96 -1.03 1.35 0.06
N PHE A 97 -2.24 1.71 0.46
CA PHE A 97 -3.43 0.95 0.13
C PHE A 97 -4.03 1.37 -1.21
N ASN A 98 -4.73 0.43 -1.84
CA ASN A 98 -5.45 0.51 -3.10
C ASN A 98 -5.50 1.90 -3.78
N ASP A 99 -6.39 2.79 -3.34
CA ASP A 99 -6.72 4.02 -4.05
C ASP A 99 -5.52 4.99 -4.16
N GLU A 100 -4.65 5.04 -3.16
CA GLU A 100 -3.43 5.85 -3.23
C GLU A 100 -2.33 5.15 -4.03
N ALA A 101 -2.32 3.81 -4.03
CA ALA A 101 -1.36 3.04 -4.81
C ALA A 101 -1.67 3.11 -6.31
N GLU A 102 -2.94 3.11 -6.71
CA GLU A 102 -3.37 3.31 -8.11
C GLU A 102 -2.89 4.67 -8.64
N LYS A 103 -2.94 5.73 -7.81
CA LYS A 103 -2.42 7.06 -8.20
C LYS A 103 -0.91 7.07 -8.40
N ILE A 104 -0.16 6.33 -7.57
CA ILE A 104 1.30 6.24 -7.67
C ILE A 104 1.72 5.46 -8.92
N LEU A 105 1.06 4.32 -9.17
CA LEU A 105 1.37 3.43 -10.28
C LEU A 105 0.80 3.93 -11.62
N GLY A 106 -0.25 4.74 -11.59
CA GLY A 106 -0.96 5.19 -12.79
C GLY A 106 -1.81 4.09 -13.45
N LEU A 107 -2.07 3.00 -12.74
CA LEU A 107 -2.84 1.84 -13.19
C LEU A 107 -3.87 1.47 -12.13
N THR A 108 -5.01 0.95 -12.57
CA THR A 108 -6.04 0.40 -11.69
C THR A 108 -5.60 -0.93 -11.08
N ALA A 109 -6.19 -1.31 -9.94
CA ALA A 109 -5.91 -2.59 -9.30
C ALA A 109 -6.20 -3.79 -10.20
N LEU A 110 -7.18 -3.66 -11.11
CA LEU A 110 -7.48 -4.68 -12.10
C LEU A 110 -6.34 -4.84 -13.11
N GLU A 111 -5.83 -3.73 -13.67
CA GLU A 111 -4.73 -3.75 -14.64
C GLU A 111 -3.45 -4.28 -14.02
N VAL A 112 -3.10 -3.83 -12.80
CA VAL A 112 -1.93 -4.32 -12.06
C VAL A 112 -2.08 -5.82 -11.74
N GLY A 113 -3.28 -6.25 -11.37
CA GLY A 113 -3.59 -7.66 -11.11
C GLY A 113 -3.43 -8.55 -12.34
N GLN A 114 -3.92 -8.08 -13.49
CA GLN A 114 -3.77 -8.77 -14.77
C GLN A 114 -2.30 -8.83 -15.20
N GLN A 115 -1.57 -7.72 -15.15
CA GLN A 115 -0.14 -7.69 -15.47
C GLN A 115 0.66 -8.63 -14.56
N ALA A 116 0.38 -8.66 -13.25
CA ALA A 116 1.05 -9.57 -12.34
C ALA A 116 0.87 -11.06 -12.71
N GLU A 117 -0.24 -11.43 -13.36
CA GLU A 117 -0.53 -12.80 -13.77
C GLU A 117 -0.04 -13.12 -15.20
N THR A 118 -0.10 -12.16 -16.14
CA THR A 118 0.16 -12.40 -17.57
C THR A 118 1.44 -11.79 -18.11
N ASP A 119 1.94 -10.72 -17.49
CA ASP A 119 3.09 -9.93 -17.95
C ASP A 119 3.93 -9.39 -16.77
N PRO A 120 4.68 -10.26 -16.07
CA PRO A 120 5.49 -9.85 -14.92
C PRO A 120 6.59 -8.84 -15.29
N ASP A 121 7.13 -8.91 -16.51
CA ASP A 121 8.18 -8.00 -16.97
C ASP A 121 7.61 -6.60 -17.21
N GLY A 122 6.44 -6.48 -17.85
CA GLY A 122 5.74 -5.19 -18.00
C GLY A 122 5.31 -4.57 -16.67
N LEU A 123 5.00 -5.39 -15.67
CA LEU A 123 4.78 -4.91 -14.30
C LEU A 123 6.07 -4.32 -13.72
N ASN A 124 7.21 -5.02 -13.84
CA ASN A 124 8.50 -4.51 -13.36
C ASN A 124 8.87 -3.18 -14.01
N ASP A 125 8.70 -3.04 -15.33
CA ASP A 125 8.91 -1.78 -16.04
C ASP A 125 8.04 -0.65 -15.49
N THR A 126 6.79 -0.95 -15.11
CA THR A 126 5.88 0.02 -14.52
C THR A 126 6.37 0.45 -13.14
N LEU A 127 6.84 -0.48 -12.32
CA LEU A 127 7.40 -0.20 -11.01
C LEU A 127 8.65 0.66 -11.11
N GLU A 128 9.56 0.33 -12.03
CA GLU A 128 10.79 1.09 -12.28
C GLU A 128 10.50 2.53 -12.73
N LYS A 129 9.51 2.74 -13.60
CA LYS A 129 9.03 4.07 -14.00
C LYS A 129 8.48 4.90 -12.83
N CYS A 130 8.09 4.25 -11.74
CA CYS A 130 7.58 4.92 -10.54
C CYS A 130 8.69 5.23 -9.52
N MET A 131 9.84 4.56 -9.62
CA MET A 131 11.01 4.86 -8.80
C MET A 131 11.56 6.26 -9.13
N PHE A 132 12.23 6.84 -8.16
CA PHE A 132 12.86 8.17 -8.18
C PHE A 132 11.91 9.36 -8.41
N LYS A 133 10.60 9.15 -8.36
CA LYS A 133 9.61 10.25 -8.34
C LYS A 133 9.46 10.83 -6.94
N GLU A 134 9.38 12.16 -6.86
CA GLU A 134 9.03 12.87 -5.64
C GLU A 134 7.52 12.76 -5.36
N CYS A 135 7.16 12.59 -4.10
CA CYS A 135 5.77 12.53 -3.64
C CYS A 135 5.62 13.27 -2.30
N ILE A 136 4.41 13.80 -2.08
CA ILE A 136 4.00 14.38 -0.79
C ILE A 136 2.97 13.42 -0.19
N LEU A 137 3.30 12.85 0.96
CA LEU A 137 2.58 11.73 1.55
C LEU A 137 2.02 12.15 2.90
N ARG A 138 0.72 11.96 3.11
CA ARG A 138 0.11 12.02 4.44
C ARG A 138 0.12 10.61 5.02
N CYS A 139 0.91 10.42 6.06
CA CYS A 139 1.16 9.13 6.66
C CYS A 139 0.49 9.02 8.03
N ARG A 140 0.10 7.80 8.39
CA ARG A 140 -0.33 7.42 9.74
C ARG A 140 0.68 6.42 10.30
N VAL A 141 1.13 6.63 11.52
CA VAL A 141 2.08 5.74 12.22
C VAL A 141 1.49 5.22 13.51
N LYS A 142 1.68 3.92 13.74
CA LYS A 142 1.27 3.22 14.95
C LYS A 142 2.23 2.06 15.18
N THR A 143 2.67 1.86 16.41
CA THR A 143 3.38 0.64 16.81
C THR A 143 2.38 -0.52 16.85
N GLU A 144 2.67 -1.59 16.12
CA GLU A 144 1.95 -2.86 16.24
C GLU A 144 2.85 -3.89 16.91
N THR A 145 2.33 -4.57 17.94
CA THR A 145 2.96 -5.75 18.55
C THR A 145 2.41 -7.01 17.89
N TYR A 146 3.30 -7.80 17.29
CA TYR A 146 2.97 -9.11 16.74
C TYR A 146 3.25 -10.17 17.81
N ASN A 147 2.25 -10.98 18.15
CA ASN A 147 2.37 -12.12 19.08
C ASN A 147 2.55 -13.43 18.31
#